data_AF-A0A2V7NYF8-F1
#
_entry.id   AF-A0A2V7NYF8-F1
#
_cell.length_a   1.000
_cell.length_b   1.000
_cell.length_c   1.000
_cell.angle_alpha   90.00
_cell.angle_beta   90.00
_cell.angle_gamma   90.00
#
_symmetry.space_group_name_H-M   'P 1'
#
loop_
_entity.id
_entity.type
_entity.pdbx_description
1 polymer ?
#
loop_
_entity_poly.entity_id
_entity_poly.type
_entity_poly.pdbx_seq_one_letter_code
_entity_poly.pdbx_strand_id
1 'polypeptide(L)'
;AALAAPLLAWPLDLTTTLDGAQATVGLAGTVFVFQLGAPYVRTGGAVYALVGAPYVARDTLFLPLDWLAVSLPRVLGARYRWDATAARLEE
;
A
#
# COMPACT_ATOMS: atom_id res chain seq x y z
N ALA A 1 -1.00 10.44 8.80
CA ALA A 1 -2.36 9.96 8.49
C ALA A 1 -2.28 8.56 7.91
N ALA A 2 -3.31 7.73 8.11
CA ALA A 2 -3.36 6.37 7.59
C ALA A 2 -4.75 6.07 7.03
N LEU A 3 -4.81 5.17 6.05
CA LEU A 3 -6.04 4.77 5.36
C LEU A 3 -6.29 3.28 5.58
N ALA A 4 -7.55 2.93 5.81
CA ALA A 4 -7.96 1.53 5.91
C ALA A 4 -7.74 0.84 4.56
N ALA A 5 -6.95 -0.24 4.55
CA ALA A 5 -6.65 -1.00 3.34
C ALA A 5 -7.91 -1.48 2.57
N PRO A 6 -9.04 -1.85 3.22
CA PRO A 6 -10.26 -2.18 2.51
C PRO A 6 -10.82 -1.06 1.62
N LEU A 7 -10.56 0.21 1.95
CA LEU A 7 -10.97 1.35 1.11
C LEU A 7 -10.14 1.47 -0.16
N LEU A 8 -8.99 0.80 -0.20
CA LEU A 8 -8.04 0.81 -1.31
C LEU A 8 -8.18 -0.44 -2.18
N ALA A 9 -8.81 -1.49 -1.67
CA ALA A 9 -8.95 -2.79 -2.34
C ALA A 9 -9.56 -2.64 -3.74
N TRP A 10 -10.68 -1.94 -3.86
CA TRP A 10 -11.33 -1.73 -5.15
C TRP A 10 -10.62 -0.71 -6.06
N PRO A 11 -10.31 0.53 -5.62
CA PRO A 11 -9.74 1.53 -6.53
C PRO A 11 -8.33 1.17 -7.00
N LEU A 12 -7.60 0.31 -6.29
CA LEU A 12 -6.23 -0.06 -6.65
C LEU A 12 -6.12 -1.54 -7.05
N ASP A 13 -7.19 -2.32 -7.06
CA ASP A 13 -7.11 -3.80 -7.13
C ASP A 13 -6.11 -4.36 -6.09
N LEU A 14 -6.21 -3.81 -4.87
CA LEU A 14 -5.25 -4.04 -3.80
C LEU A 14 -5.65 -5.29 -3.01
N THR A 15 -4.68 -6.18 -2.84
CA THR A 15 -4.81 -7.38 -2.00
C THR A 15 -3.98 -7.21 -0.74
N THR A 16 -4.46 -7.76 0.38
CA THR A 16 -3.73 -7.74 1.64
C THR A 16 -3.74 -9.09 2.32
N THR A 17 -2.61 -9.51 2.86
CA THR A 17 -2.50 -10.64 3.78
C THR A 17 -1.74 -10.22 5.03
N LEU A 18 -2.12 -10.77 6.17
CA LEU A 18 -1.46 -10.53 7.45
C LEU A 18 -0.92 -11.85 7.99
N ASP A 19 0.36 -11.87 8.35
CA ASP A 19 1.04 -13.00 8.99
C ASP A 19 1.82 -12.47 10.19
N GLY A 20 1.25 -12.66 11.39
CA GLY A 20 1.77 -12.06 12.62
C GLY A 20 1.88 -10.53 12.51
N ALA A 21 3.11 -10.02 12.65
CA ALA A 21 3.41 -8.59 12.53
C ALA A 21 3.76 -8.15 11.10
N GLN A 22 3.72 -9.05 10.12
CA GLN A 22 3.99 -8.73 8.72
C GLN A 22 2.68 -8.55 7.94
N ALA A 23 2.54 -7.42 7.26
CA ALA A 23 1.47 -7.22 6.29
C ALA A 23 2.05 -7.23 4.87
N THR A 24 1.50 -8.08 4.00
CA THR A 24 1.84 -8.13 2.59
C THR A 24 0.71 -7.48 1.80
N VAL A 25 1.06 -6.54 0.93
CA VAL A 25 0.12 -5.80 0.09
C VAL A 25 0.50 -6.01 -1.36
N GLY A 26 -0.39 -6.62 -2.13
CA GLY A 26 -0.25 -6.80 -3.57
C GLY A 26 -0.99 -5.70 -4.32
N LEU A 27 -0.34 -5.11 -5.31
CA LEU A 27 -0.88 -4.04 -6.14
C LEU A 27 -0.17 -4.04 -7.49
N ALA A 28 -0.91 -4.09 -8.61
CA ALA A 28 -0.34 -3.92 -9.95
C ALA A 28 0.88 -4.83 -10.21
N GLY A 29 0.76 -6.11 -9.87
CA GLY A 29 1.85 -7.10 -9.97
C GLY A 29 3.04 -6.88 -9.02
N THR A 30 3.01 -5.83 -8.21
CA THR A 30 4.05 -5.47 -7.25
C THR A 30 3.65 -5.88 -5.84
N VAL A 31 4.62 -6.40 -5.09
CA VAL A 31 4.43 -6.79 -3.68
C VAL A 31 5.14 -5.79 -2.76
N PHE A 32 4.40 -5.30 -1.78
CA PHE A 32 4.87 -4.43 -0.72
C PHE A 32 4.80 -5.18 0.61
N VAL A 33 5.91 -5.21 1.35
CA VAL A 33 5.99 -5.88 2.65
C VAL A 33 6.19 -4.85 3.75
N PHE A 34 5.23 -4.79 4.65
CA PHE A 34 5.19 -3.92 5.81
C PHE A 34 5.47 -4.70 7.08
N GLN A 35 6.07 -4.04 8.07
CA GLN A 35 6.12 -4.53 9.45
C GLN A 35 5.27 -3.62 10.31
N LEU A 36 4.30 -4.19 11.04
CA LEU A 36 3.44 -3.43 11.95
C LEU A 36 4.30 -2.73 13.00
N GLY A 37 4.04 -1.44 13.22
CA GLY A 37 4.82 -0.62 14.16
C GLY A 37 6.16 -0.10 13.62
N ALA A 38 6.59 -0.51 12.41
CA ALA A 38 7.83 -0.02 11.80
C ALA A 38 7.55 0.96 10.65
N PRO A 39 8.20 2.14 10.62
CA PRO A 39 7.95 3.16 9.59
C PRO A 39 8.77 2.90 8.32
N TYR A 40 8.64 1.71 7.73
CA TYR A 40 9.23 1.39 6.42
C TYR A 40 8.40 0.36 5.65
N VAL A 41 8.60 0.33 4.34
CA VAL A 41 8.06 -0.70 3.43
C VAL A 41 9.17 -1.25 2.54
N ARG A 42 9.11 -2.55 2.26
CA ARG A 42 10.05 -3.22 1.33
C ARG A 42 9.32 -3.60 0.05
N THR A 43 9.96 -3.38 -1.09
CA THR A 43 9.47 -3.85 -2.40
C THR A 43 10.63 -3.93 -3.40
N GLY A 44 10.64 -4.96 -4.25
CA GLY A 44 11.63 -5.08 -5.32
C GLY A 44 13.10 -5.02 -4.88
N GLY A 45 13.42 -5.47 -3.66
CA GLY A 45 14.78 -5.39 -3.08
C GLY A 45 15.14 -4.03 -2.48
N ALA A 46 14.27 -3.02 -2.57
CA ALA A 46 14.44 -1.71 -1.98
C ALA A 46 13.65 -1.55 -0.67
N VAL A 47 14.07 -0.58 0.15
CA VAL A 47 13.39 -0.16 1.38
C VAL A 47 13.06 1.32 1.30
N TYR A 48 11.81 1.67 1.58
CA TYR A 48 11.33 3.05 1.59
C TYR A 48 10.92 3.41 3.01
N ALA A 49 11.49 4.50 3.54
CA ALA A 49 11.08 5.07 4.82
C ALA A 49 9.66 5.66 4.70
N LEU A 50 8.89 5.51 5.75
CA LEU A 50 7.54 6.07 5.89
C LEU A 50 7.50 7.11 7.00
N VAL A 51 6.56 8.05 6.90
CA VAL A 51 6.32 9.06 7.93
C VAL A 51 5.63 8.45 9.15
N GLY A 52 4.86 7.38 8.96
CA GLY A 52 4.19 6.64 10.03
C GLY A 52 4.29 5.13 9.85
N ALA A 53 4.12 4.40 10.94
CA ALA A 53 4.06 2.94 10.89
C ALA A 53 2.67 2.46 10.45
N PRO A 54 2.60 1.35 9.69
CA PRO A 54 1.35 0.62 9.48
C PRO A 54 0.93 -0.03 10.80
N TYR A 55 -0.38 -0.14 11.01
CA TYR A 55 -0.94 -0.72 12.23
C TYR A 55 -2.24 -1.46 11.93
N VAL A 56 -2.64 -2.33 12.85
CA VAL A 56 -3.95 -2.97 12.86
C VAL A 56 -4.75 -2.40 14.02
N ALA A 57 -6.00 -2.04 13.77
CA ALA A 57 -6.95 -1.69 14.81
C ALA A 57 -8.23 -2.51 14.64
N ARG A 58 -8.63 -3.20 15.72
CA ARG A 58 -9.66 -4.25 15.71
C ARG A 58 -9.25 -5.36 14.76
N ASP A 59 -9.64 -5.26 13.49
CA ASP A 59 -9.33 -6.24 12.44
C ASP A 59 -9.00 -5.57 11.10
N THR A 60 -8.68 -4.27 11.13
CA THR A 60 -8.42 -3.49 9.92
C THR A 60 -6.97 -3.06 9.86
N LEU A 61 -6.30 -3.41 8.75
CA LEU A 61 -4.99 -2.88 8.42
C LEU A 61 -5.12 -1.42 7.96
N PHE A 62 -4.35 -0.54 8.58
CA PHE A 62 -4.20 0.84 8.18
C PHE A 62 -2.81 1.05 7.57
N LEU A 63 -2.80 1.53 6.33
CA LEU A 63 -1.60 1.82 5.56
C LEU A 63 -1.27 3.32 5.63
N PRO A 64 0.00 3.70 5.78
CA PRO A 64 0.40 5.11 5.82
C PRO A 64 0.04 5.84 4.52
N LEU A 65 -0.55 7.03 4.63
CA LEU A 65 -0.96 7.82 3.46
C LEU A 65 0.24 8.24 2.59
N ASP A 66 1.39 8.48 3.19
CA ASP A 66 2.62 8.85 2.47
C ASP A 66 3.15 7.70 1.60
N TRP A 67 2.89 6.44 1.94
CA TRP A 67 3.18 5.32 1.04
C TRP A 67 2.37 5.44 -0.26
N LEU A 68 1.07 5.74 -0.17
CA LEU A 68 0.20 5.94 -1.34
C LEU A 68 0.61 7.15 -2.16
N ALA A 69 0.87 8.27 -1.50
CA ALA A 69 1.11 9.55 -2.18
C ALA A 69 2.54 9.69 -2.73
N VAL A 70 3.52 8.98 -2.16
CA VAL A 70 4.94 9.19 -2.45
C VAL A 70 5.62 7.93 -2.96
N SER A 71 5.43 6.80 -2.29
CA SER A 71 6.14 5.56 -2.65
C SER A 71 5.54 4.88 -3.86
N LEU A 72 4.20 4.78 -3.95
CA LEU A 72 3.53 4.13 -5.08
C LEU A 72 3.87 4.76 -6.45
N PRO A 73 3.79 6.08 -6.64
CA PRO A 73 4.12 6.68 -7.94
C PRO A 73 5.57 6.44 -8.38
N ARG A 74 6.49 6.31 -7.42
CA ARG A 74 7.91 6.02 -7.71
C ARG A 74 8.13 4.58 -8.14
N VAL A 75 7.39 3.64 -7.54
CA VAL A 75 7.55 2.20 -7.79
C VAL A 75 6.80 1.76 -9.05
N LEU A 76 5.56 2.22 -9.23
CA LEU A 76 4.72 1.84 -10.37
C LEU A 76 5.04 2.65 -11.64
N GLY A 77 5.61 3.85 -11.48
CA GLY A 77 5.97 4.74 -12.59
C GLY A 77 4.76 5.25 -13.38
N ALA A 78 5.00 5.87 -14.54
CA ALA A 78 3.96 6.39 -15.43
C ALA A 78 3.16 5.31 -16.18
N ARG A 79 3.34 4.04 -15.81
CA ARG A 79 2.60 2.91 -16.40
C ARG A 79 1.16 2.86 -15.95
N TYR A 80 0.83 3.51 -14.84
CA TYR A 80 -0.51 3.44 -14.29
C TYR A 80 -1.12 4.83 -14.23
N ARG A 81 -2.36 4.95 -14.72
CA ARG A 81 -3.14 6.19 -14.74
C ARG A 81 -4.43 6.02 -13.92
N TRP A 82 -4.89 7.10 -13.33
CA TRP A 82 -6.19 7.13 -12.68
C TRP A 82 -7.31 7.26 -13.71
N ASP A 83 -8.26 6.31 -13.74
CA ASP A 83 -9.54 6.47 -14.41
C ASP A 83 -10.57 6.99 -13.41
N ALA A 84 -11.00 8.25 -13.60
CA ALA A 84 -12.01 8.88 -12.75
C ALA A 84 -13.42 8.30 -12.95
N THR A 85 -13.72 7.73 -14.13
CA THR A 85 -15.04 7.17 -14.45
C THR A 85 -15.24 5.85 -13.74
N ALA A 86 -14.24 4.97 -13.84
CA ALA A 86 -14.22 3.70 -13.13
C ALA A 86 -13.66 3.82 -11.71
N ALA A 87 -13.30 5.03 -11.25
CA ALA A 87 -12.68 5.34 -9.96
C ALA A 87 -11.60 4.33 -9.54
N ARG A 88 -10.73 3.96 -10.47
CA ARG A 88 -9.68 2.94 -10.28
C ARG A 88 -8.37 3.29 -10.99
N LEU A 89 -7.31 2.60 -10.60
CA LEU A 89 -6.04 2.61 -11.30
C LEU A 89 -6.08 1.64 -12.50
N GLU A 90 -5.62 2.11 -13.66
CA GLU A 90 -5.48 1.31 -14.89
C GLU A 90 -4.04 1.38 -15.39
N GLU A 91 -3.57 0.31 -16.03
CA GLU A 91 -2.31 0.28 -16.79
C GLU A 91 -2.46 0.94 -18.17
#